data_AF-T1BXC3-F1
#
_entry.id   AF-T1BXC3-F1
#
_cell.length_a   1.000
_cell.length_b   1.000
_cell.length_c   1.000
_cell.angle_alpha   90.00
_cell.angle_beta   90.00
_cell.angle_gamma   90.00
#
_symmetry.space_group_name_H-M   'P 1'
#
loop_
_entity.id
_entity.type
_entity.pdbx_description
1 polymer ?
#
loop_
_entity_poly.entity_id
_entity_poly.type
_entity_poly.pdbx_seq_one_letter_code
_entity_poly.pdbx_strand_id
1 'polypeptide(L)'
;DGPAARVDVVVFNSFEVLHVALRTAAALADSGWHPALPAREVIVAGDVGTASLKMLLINMFSGKFISEHDYEIAGRIADTLCGGDIERGVTVDENWLLKLERKHFVALAQMPKTQERIQHTLTTGKPLRN
;
A
#
# COMPACT_ATOMS: atom_id res chain seq x y z
N ASP A 1 11.57 9.87 20.96
CA ASP A 1 11.47 8.52 21.56
C ASP A 1 10.46 7.65 20.84
N GLY A 2 10.82 7.13 19.66
CA GLY A 2 10.15 6.01 19.01
C GLY A 2 11.11 4.82 18.99
N PRO A 3 10.64 3.56 19.15
CA PRO A 3 11.54 2.42 19.24
C PRO A 3 12.35 2.30 17.95
N ALA A 4 13.65 2.13 18.12
CA ALA A 4 14.67 2.09 17.09
C ALA A 4 14.22 1.36 15.81
N ALA A 5 14.52 1.93 14.65
CA ALA A 5 14.44 1.23 13.37
C ALA A 5 15.34 -0.02 13.45
N ARG A 6 14.70 -1.16 13.72
CA ARG A 6 15.36 -2.43 13.93
C ARG A 6 15.85 -2.91 12.57
N VAL A 7 17.14 -3.23 12.48
CA VAL A 7 17.71 -3.88 11.29
C VAL A 7 17.02 -5.23 11.13
N ASP A 8 16.53 -5.54 9.93
CA ASP A 8 15.86 -6.80 9.65
C ASP A 8 16.76 -8.00 9.99
N VAL A 9 16.18 -9.03 10.59
CA VAL A 9 16.90 -10.28 10.87
C VAL A 9 17.03 -11.07 9.57
N VAL A 10 18.23 -11.09 9.00
CA VAL A 10 18.54 -11.89 7.81
C VAL A 10 18.93 -13.30 8.22
N VAL A 11 18.16 -14.29 7.76
CA VAL A 11 18.43 -15.73 7.99
C VAL A 11 19.02 -16.32 6.73
N PHE A 12 20.30 -16.71 6.77
CA PHE A 12 20.99 -17.28 5.61
C PHE A 12 20.48 -18.67 5.21
N ASN A 13 20.01 -19.46 6.18
CA ASN A 13 19.43 -20.77 5.92
C ASN A 13 17.91 -20.64 5.73
N SER A 14 17.43 -20.82 4.51
CA SER A 14 16.00 -20.72 4.17
C SER A 14 15.12 -21.68 4.97
N PHE A 15 15.64 -22.85 5.38
CA PHE A 15 14.91 -23.82 6.20
C PHE A 15 14.69 -23.37 7.65
N GLU A 16 15.45 -22.38 8.14
CA GLU A 16 15.34 -21.87 9.51
C GLU A 16 14.48 -20.60 9.63
N VAL A 17 14.07 -20.01 8.50
CA VAL A 17 13.31 -18.74 8.47
C VAL A 17 12.08 -18.81 9.37
N LEU A 18 11.28 -19.88 9.27
CA LEU A 18 10.08 -20.05 10.07
C LEU A 18 10.39 -20.18 11.57
N HIS A 19 11.44 -20.95 11.92
CA HIS A 19 11.86 -21.13 13.31
C HIS A 19 12.29 -19.80 13.94
N VAL A 20 13.14 -19.04 13.23
CA VAL A 20 13.61 -17.73 13.69
C VAL A 20 12.45 -16.73 13.80
N ALA A 21 11.52 -16.73 12.83
CA ALA A 21 10.35 -15.85 12.87
C ALA A 21 9.48 -16.12 14.10
N LEU A 22 9.18 -17.38 14.40
CA LEU A 22 8.39 -17.77 15.58
C LEU A 22 9.07 -17.35 16.89
N ARG A 23 10.37 -17.62 17.03
CA ARG A 23 11.13 -17.21 18.22
C ARG A 23 11.19 -15.70 18.39
N THR A 24 11.34 -14.97 17.29
CA THR A 24 11.35 -13.51 17.30
C THR A 24 10.00 -12.96 17.74
N ALA A 25 8.90 -13.50 17.22
CA ALA A 25 7.54 -13.09 17.61
C ALA A 25 7.27 -13.37 19.09
N ALA A 26 7.66 -14.55 19.60
CA ALA A 26 7.55 -14.88 21.01
C ALA A 26 8.36 -13.91 21.89
N ALA A 27 9.63 -13.63 21.53
CA ALA A 27 10.47 -12.69 22.25
C ALA A 27 9.92 -11.25 22.25
N LEU A 28 9.24 -10.82 21.18
CA LEU A 28 8.55 -9.53 21.14
C LEU A 28 7.37 -9.53 22.12
N ALA A 29 6.56 -10.58 22.14
CA ALA A 29 5.45 -10.71 23.09
C ALA A 29 5.93 -10.72 24.54
N ASP A 30 6.98 -11.50 24.86
CA ASP A 30 7.55 -11.62 26.20
C ASP A 30 8.21 -10.32 26.69
N SER A 31 8.73 -9.52 25.76
CA SER A 31 9.34 -8.22 26.11
C SER A 31 8.31 -7.10 26.32
N GLY A 32 7.01 -7.40 26.21
CA GLY A 32 5.93 -6.41 26.32
C GLY A 32 5.90 -5.45 25.13
N TRP A 33 6.44 -5.86 23.99
CA TRP A 33 6.39 -5.03 22.79
C TRP A 33 4.95 -4.77 22.38
N HIS A 34 4.66 -3.52 22.08
CA HIS A 34 3.43 -3.09 21.44
C HIS A 34 3.75 -2.17 20.27
N PRO A 35 2.91 -2.13 19.23
CA PRO A 35 3.09 -1.18 18.15
C PRO A 35 2.96 0.26 18.66
N ALA A 36 3.45 1.22 17.88
CA ALA A 36 3.20 2.63 18.13
C ALA A 36 1.69 2.91 18.14
N LEU A 37 1.28 3.93 18.90
CA LEU A 37 -0.12 4.36 18.89
C LEU A 37 -0.49 4.81 17.48
N PRO A 38 -1.66 4.39 16.94
CA PRO A 38 -2.08 4.78 15.61
C PRO A 38 -2.18 6.28 15.47
N ALA A 39 -1.81 6.81 14.30
CA ALA A 39 -1.95 8.24 14.02
C ALA A 39 -3.44 8.64 14.02
N ARG A 40 -3.77 9.81 14.61
CA ARG A 40 -5.17 10.29 14.74
C ARG A 40 -5.47 11.60 14.02
N GLU A 41 -4.44 12.31 13.56
CA GLU A 41 -4.56 13.63 12.92
C GLU A 41 -3.70 13.69 11.65
N VAL A 42 -3.86 12.69 10.78
CA VAL A 42 -3.17 12.67 9.49
C VAL A 42 -3.81 13.71 8.58
N ILE A 43 -3.02 14.71 8.18
CA ILE A 43 -3.43 15.72 7.21
C ILE A 43 -3.43 15.07 5.83
N VAL A 44 -4.56 15.15 5.13
CA VAL A 44 -4.75 14.61 3.79
C VAL A 44 -5.08 15.71 2.79
N ALA A 45 -4.77 15.46 1.53
CA ALA A 45 -4.96 16.45 0.47
C ALA A 45 -6.44 16.65 0.06
N GLY A 46 -7.31 15.69 0.38
CA GLY A 46 -8.75 15.73 0.09
C GLY A 46 -9.07 15.72 -1.41
N ASP A 47 -10.30 16.11 -1.71
CA ASP A 47 -10.90 16.23 -3.04
C ASP A 47 -10.02 16.98 -4.06
N VAL A 48 -9.42 18.10 -3.65
CA VAL A 48 -8.51 18.89 -4.50
C VAL A 48 -7.25 18.11 -4.87
N GLY A 49 -6.69 17.36 -3.92
CA GLY A 49 -5.56 16.46 -4.17
C GLY A 49 -5.94 15.35 -5.16
N THR A 50 -7.07 14.69 -4.92
CA THR A 50 -7.59 13.63 -5.80
C THR A 50 -7.80 14.14 -7.23
N ALA A 51 -8.42 15.32 -7.39
CA ALA A 51 -8.64 15.93 -8.69
C ALA A 51 -7.33 16.26 -9.42
N SER A 52 -6.36 16.82 -8.70
CA SER A 52 -5.04 17.14 -9.24
C SER A 52 -4.29 15.90 -9.74
N LEU A 53 -4.31 14.82 -8.96
CA LEU A 53 -3.70 13.54 -9.37
C LEU A 53 -4.44 12.93 -10.57
N LYS A 54 -5.77 12.92 -10.58
CA LYS A 54 -6.55 12.42 -11.73
C LYS A 54 -6.30 13.22 -13.01
N MET A 55 -6.09 14.53 -12.90
CA MET A 55 -5.67 15.38 -14.03
C MET A 55 -4.27 15.00 -14.57
N LEU A 56 -3.32 14.65 -13.71
CA LEU A 56 -2.03 14.13 -14.16
C LEU A 56 -2.20 12.78 -14.86
N LEU A 57 -3.02 11.88 -14.29
CA LEU A 57 -3.27 10.57 -14.86
C LEU A 57 -3.95 10.64 -16.23
N ILE A 58 -4.90 11.57 -16.44
CA ILE A 58 -5.58 11.68 -17.74
C ILE A 58 -4.63 12.18 -18.83
N ASN A 59 -3.68 13.06 -18.49
CA ASN A 59 -2.62 13.49 -19.40
C ASN A 59 -1.68 12.33 -19.75
N MET A 60 -1.27 11.53 -18.76
CA MET A 60 -0.43 10.35 -19.00
C MET A 60 -1.13 9.30 -19.85
N PHE A 61 -2.43 9.08 -19.59
CA PHE A 61 -3.24 8.13 -20.35
C PHE A 61 -3.42 8.59 -21.80
N SER A 62 -3.79 9.86 -21.99
CA SER A 62 -3.95 10.46 -23.33
C SER A 62 -2.63 10.48 -24.11
N GLY A 63 -1.52 10.71 -23.41
CA GLY A 63 -0.16 10.62 -23.95
C GLY A 63 0.35 9.20 -24.20
N LYS A 64 -0.46 8.16 -23.93
CA LYS A 64 -0.11 6.73 -24.05
C LYS A 64 1.11 6.32 -23.20
N PHE A 65 1.40 7.05 -22.12
CA PHE A 65 2.46 6.72 -21.18
C PHE A 65 2.04 5.64 -20.18
N ILE A 66 0.73 5.48 -19.96
CA ILE A 66 0.14 4.48 -19.05
C ILE A 66 -0.94 3.68 -19.76
N SER A 67 -1.07 2.40 -19.40
CA SER A 67 -2.18 1.56 -19.84
C SER A 67 -3.47 1.97 -19.15
N GLU A 68 -4.60 1.46 -19.64
CA GLU A 68 -5.89 1.62 -18.97
C GLU A 68 -5.89 1.02 -17.56
N HIS A 69 -5.22 -0.13 -17.37
CA HIS A 69 -5.13 -0.75 -16.04
C HIS A 69 -4.24 0.05 -15.09
N ASP A 70 -3.15 0.64 -15.60
CA ASP A 70 -2.32 1.55 -14.81
C ASP A 70 -3.13 2.79 -14.38
N TYR A 71 -3.99 3.32 -15.25
CA TYR A 71 -4.88 4.44 -14.91
C TYR A 71 -5.86 4.07 -13.79
N GLU A 72 -6.49 2.89 -13.87
CA GLU A 72 -7.40 2.37 -12.84
C GLU A 72 -6.68 2.16 -11.48
N ILE A 73 -5.49 1.54 -11.49
CA ILE A 73 -4.68 1.34 -10.28
C ILE A 73 -4.31 2.71 -9.68
N ALA A 74 -3.75 3.60 -10.48
CA ALA A 74 -3.27 4.89 -10.00
C ALA A 74 -4.40 5.80 -9.51
N GLY A 75 -5.59 5.71 -10.11
CA GLY A 75 -6.78 6.42 -9.63
C GLY A 75 -7.19 6.02 -8.22
N ARG A 76 -7.06 4.73 -7.88
CA ARG A 76 -7.34 4.21 -6.54
C ARG A 76 -6.25 4.55 -5.53
N ILE A 77 -4.99 4.59 -5.97
CA ILE A 77 -3.87 5.07 -5.15
C ILE A 77 -4.09 6.55 -4.83
N ALA A 78 -4.47 7.37 -5.81
CA ALA A 78 -4.79 8.78 -5.61
C ALA A 78 -5.91 8.97 -4.59
N ASP A 79 -7.00 8.20 -4.72
CA ASP A 79 -8.10 8.21 -3.75
C ASP A 79 -7.60 7.89 -2.32
N THR A 80 -6.82 6.82 -2.18
CA THR A 80 -6.27 6.38 -0.88
C THR A 80 -5.37 7.44 -0.24
N LEU A 81 -4.40 7.97 -1.00
CA LEU A 81 -3.43 8.95 -0.51
C LEU A 81 -4.08 10.30 -0.15
N CYS A 82 -5.17 10.65 -0.82
CA CYS A 82 -5.90 11.89 -0.56
C CYS A 82 -7.01 11.74 0.49
N GLY A 83 -7.20 10.53 1.03
CA GLY A 83 -8.18 10.25 2.08
C GLY A 83 -9.60 10.03 1.56
N GLY A 84 -9.78 9.82 0.25
CA GLY A 84 -11.05 9.52 -0.38
C GLY A 84 -11.89 10.76 -0.68
N ASP A 85 -13.21 10.61 -0.59
CA ASP A 85 -14.18 11.67 -0.85
C ASP A 85 -14.39 12.54 0.41
N ILE A 86 -13.39 13.37 0.70
CA ILE A 86 -13.41 14.32 1.82
C ILE A 86 -12.84 15.66 1.36
N GLU A 87 -13.33 16.74 1.96
CA GLU A 87 -12.85 18.09 1.67
C GLU A 87 -11.40 18.28 2.13
N ARG A 88 -10.62 19.08 1.38
CA ARG A 88 -9.28 19.49 1.78
C ARG A 88 -9.26 20.14 3.18
N GLY A 89 -8.19 19.92 3.93
CA GLY A 89 -7.96 20.54 5.25
C GLY A 89 -8.60 19.79 6.42
N VAL A 90 -9.36 18.72 6.15
CA VAL A 90 -9.79 17.76 7.16
C VAL A 90 -8.63 16.84 7.53
N THR A 91 -8.57 16.41 8.80
CA THR A 91 -7.66 15.36 9.26
C THR A 91 -8.40 14.04 9.42
N VAL A 92 -7.67 12.93 9.23
CA VAL A 92 -8.21 11.58 9.39
C VAL A 92 -7.33 10.76 10.36
N ASP A 93 -7.86 9.66 10.87
CA ASP A 93 -7.07 8.69 11.60
C ASP A 93 -6.44 7.65 10.66
N GLU A 94 -5.48 6.89 11.16
CA GLU A 94 -4.82 5.82 10.42
C GLU A 94 -5.81 4.73 9.98
N ASN A 95 -6.80 4.42 10.81
CA ASN A 95 -7.82 3.42 10.50
C ASN A 95 -8.66 3.79 9.28
N TRP A 96 -8.90 5.08 9.06
CA TRP A 96 -9.57 5.60 7.86
C TRP A 96 -8.78 5.23 6.60
N LEU A 97 -7.49 5.55 6.58
CA LEU A 97 -6.61 5.27 5.44
C LEU A 97 -6.46 3.75 5.22
N LEU A 98 -6.26 2.97 6.28
CA LEU A 98 -6.17 1.50 6.18
C LEU A 98 -7.46 0.85 5.66
N LYS A 99 -8.63 1.40 6.01
CA LYS A 99 -9.91 0.93 5.45
C LYS A 99 -10.02 1.24 3.97
N LEU A 100 -9.60 2.44 3.56
CA LEU A 100 -9.63 2.86 2.17
C LEU A 100 -8.65 2.04 1.31
N GLU A 101 -7.41 1.88 1.79
CA GLU A 101 -6.40 1.02 1.17
C GLU A 101 -6.92 -0.41 1.02
N ARG A 102 -7.43 -1.00 2.10
CA ARG A 102 -7.98 -2.37 2.05
C ARG A 102 -9.10 -2.51 1.03
N LYS A 103 -10.02 -1.55 0.97
CA LYS A 103 -11.11 -1.53 -0.02
C LYS A 103 -10.55 -1.57 -1.45
N HIS A 104 -9.59 -0.71 -1.77
CA HIS A 104 -9.02 -0.64 -3.11
C HIS A 104 -8.14 -1.84 -3.44
N PHE A 105 -7.31 -2.29 -2.49
CA PHE A 105 -6.45 -3.45 -2.64
C PHE A 105 -7.25 -4.71 -2.95
N VAL A 106 -8.29 -5.00 -2.15
CA VAL A 106 -9.14 -6.19 -2.36
C VAL A 106 -9.81 -6.13 -3.73
N ALA A 107 -10.33 -4.98 -4.12
CA ALA A 107 -10.95 -4.81 -5.43
C ALA A 107 -9.94 -5.01 -6.58
N LEU A 108 -8.73 -4.46 -6.48
CA LEU A 108 -7.67 -4.65 -7.48
C LEU A 108 -7.21 -6.11 -7.56
N ALA A 109 -7.05 -6.80 -6.43
CA ALA A 109 -6.63 -8.20 -6.38
C ALA A 109 -7.64 -9.15 -7.06
N GLN A 110 -8.91 -8.76 -7.13
CA GLN A 110 -9.96 -9.52 -7.82
C GLN A 110 -9.99 -9.27 -9.33
N MET A 111 -9.26 -8.28 -9.85
CA MET A 111 -9.26 -7.98 -11.28
C MET A 111 -8.41 -8.99 -12.07
N PRO A 112 -8.92 -9.51 -13.22
CA PRO A 112 -8.16 -10.45 -14.06
C PRO A 112 -6.78 -9.93 -14.46
N LYS A 113 -6.69 -8.66 -14.90
CA LYS A 113 -5.41 -8.04 -15.29
C LYS A 113 -4.39 -8.02 -14.15
N THR A 114 -4.83 -7.81 -12.91
CA THR A 114 -3.95 -7.87 -11.73
C THR A 114 -3.46 -9.29 -11.47
N GLN A 115 -4.35 -10.29 -11.57
CA GLN A 115 -3.98 -11.70 -11.40
C GLN A 115 -3.01 -12.15 -12.50
N GLU A 116 -3.21 -11.73 -13.75
CA GLU A 116 -2.28 -11.95 -14.85
C GLU A 116 -0.91 -11.34 -14.59
N ARG A 117 -0.85 -10.09 -14.08
CA ARG A 117 0.41 -9.44 -13.71
C ARG A 117 1.15 -10.22 -12.63
N ILE A 118 0.44 -10.64 -11.57
CA ILE A 118 1.01 -11.44 -10.49
C ILE A 118 1.55 -12.76 -11.03
N GLN A 119 0.74 -13.52 -11.78
CA GLN A 119 1.17 -14.80 -12.34
C GLN A 119 2.37 -14.64 -13.27
N HIS A 120 2.34 -13.64 -14.15
CA HIS A 120 3.44 -13.38 -15.07
C HIS A 120 4.72 -13.05 -14.32
N THR A 121 4.68 -12.11 -13.37
CA THR A 121 5.87 -11.72 -12.60
C THR A 121 6.42 -12.87 -11.75
N LEU A 122 5.57 -13.68 -11.13
CA LEU A 122 6.01 -14.87 -10.38
C LEU A 122 6.63 -15.94 -11.28
N THR A 123 6.18 -16.06 -12.53
CA THR A 123 6.68 -17.09 -13.46
C THR A 123 7.94 -16.65 -14.20
N THR A 124 8.01 -15.38 -14.62
CA THR A 124 9.05 -14.89 -15.52
C THR A 124 10.09 -13.99 -14.84
N GLY A 125 9.79 -13.51 -13.63
CA GLY A 125 10.58 -12.50 -12.93
C GLY A 125 10.49 -11.11 -13.57
N LYS A 126 9.67 -10.91 -14.62
CA LYS A 126 9.52 -9.64 -15.33
C LYS A 126 8.14 -9.03 -15.10
N PRO A 127 8.01 -7.70 -15.10
CA PRO A 127 6.70 -7.06 -15.01
C PRO A 127 5.90 -7.26 -16.30
N LEU A 128 4.59 -7.56 -16.16
CA LEU A 128 3.62 -7.51 -17.26
C LEU A 128 2.91 -6.15 -17.25
N ARG A 129 2.71 -5.57 -18.44
CA ARG A 129 1.98 -4.31 -18.60
C ARG A 129 0.82 -4.50 -19.60
N ASN A 130 -0.36 -4.81 -19.05
CA ASN A 130 -1.66 -5.03 -19.71
C ASN A 130 -2.69 -3.99 -19.26
#